data_AF-A0A7J9AVN7-F1
#
_entry.id   AF-A0A7J9AVN7-F1
#
_cell.length_a   1.000
_cell.length_b   1.000
_cell.length_c   1.000
_cell.angle_alpha   90.00
_cell.angle_beta   90.00
_cell.angle_gamma   90.00
#
_symmetry.space_group_name_H-M   'P 1'
#
loop_
_entity.id
_entity.type
_entity.pdbx_description
1 polymer ?
#
loop_
_entity_poly.entity_id
_entity_poly.type
_entity_poly.pdbx_seq_one_letter_code
_entity_poly.pdbx_strand_id
1 'polypeptide(L)'
;MNKGGNPRKRPPPPSSHQPSPASKHQATTPTPPPPSTEEDFVDEDVFFDETLMGEEDVESLILRDFEERQALASRLSKWARPPLSDASISQSRSIALPSSLAAVLVFQQLEIDYVIGESHKGLLPDSSGQAAIIRIFGVTGEGHSVCCLVHGFEPYFYIGCPPGMGPDDISHFHQTLEGRMKEMNRNSKVPKFIRRIELVHKRSIMYYQQQKSQPFLKIVVALPTMVATCRGILDRGIQIDGLGMKSFITYESNVLFALRFMIDCNIVGGNWIEIPAGKYKKTAKNMSYCQLEFDCLYSDLISHAPEGEFSKMAPFRILSFDIECAGRKGHFPEPSHDPVIQVANLVTLQGEEQPFIRNVMTLKSCSPIVGVDVMSFDTEKEVLLAWREFIREVDPDIIIGYNICKFDLPYLIERAQTLGIAEFPILGRIRNSRVRVKDTTFSSRQYGTRESKEVTVEGRVQFDLLQAMQRDYKLSSYSLNSVSAHFLSEQKEDVHHSIISDLQNGNAETRRRLAVYCLKGGNARGIGEWILLWASNPSLVEVYLLSEVGETFGAKAQVFSFLYGCRMLTFPKGFWIN
;
A
#
# COMPACT_ATOMS: atom_id res chain seq x y z
N MET A 1 -57.26 34.07 -45.34
CA MET A 1 -56.70 34.08 -46.72
C MET A 1 -55.57 33.05 -46.81
N ASN A 2 -55.28 32.53 -48.01
CA ASN A 2 -54.17 31.63 -48.43
C ASN A 2 -52.78 31.92 -47.77
N LYS A 3 -51.71 31.10 -47.76
CA LYS A 3 -51.31 29.68 -48.05
C LYS A 3 -49.84 29.52 -47.51
N GLY A 4 -49.14 28.39 -47.37
CA GLY A 4 -49.42 26.95 -47.58
C GLY A 4 -48.23 26.21 -48.27
N GLY A 5 -47.42 25.39 -47.56
CA GLY A 5 -46.20 24.77 -48.14
C GLY A 5 -45.38 23.74 -47.32
N ASN A 6 -45.85 22.48 -47.28
CA ASN A 6 -45.19 21.16 -47.08
C ASN A 6 -44.07 20.83 -46.03
N PRO A 7 -44.05 19.61 -45.44
CA PRO A 7 -43.09 19.17 -44.42
C PRO A 7 -41.96 18.22 -44.90
N ARG A 8 -40.91 18.03 -44.08
CA ARG A 8 -39.92 16.93 -44.20
C ARG A 8 -40.02 15.94 -43.03
N LYS A 9 -39.93 14.64 -43.34
CA LYS A 9 -40.12 13.51 -42.41
C LYS A 9 -38.90 13.24 -41.51
N ARG A 10 -39.13 12.77 -40.27
CA ARG A 10 -38.13 12.07 -39.42
C ARG A 10 -38.41 10.55 -39.43
N PRO A 11 -37.39 9.68 -39.31
CA PRO A 11 -37.58 8.24 -39.09
C PRO A 11 -37.75 7.88 -37.60
N PRO A 12 -38.40 6.73 -37.27
CA PRO A 12 -38.64 6.24 -35.90
C PRO A 12 -37.49 5.36 -35.35
N PRO A 13 -37.47 5.05 -34.03
CA PRO A 13 -36.40 4.26 -33.38
C PRO A 13 -36.64 2.74 -33.44
N PRO A 14 -35.57 1.91 -33.33
CA PRO A 14 -35.69 0.45 -33.24
C PRO A 14 -35.99 -0.06 -31.82
N SER A 15 -36.66 -1.21 -31.73
CA SER A 15 -37.17 -1.84 -30.51
C SER A 15 -36.37 -3.08 -30.05
N SER A 16 -36.56 -3.44 -28.78
CA SER A 16 -35.94 -4.56 -28.05
C SER A 16 -36.40 -5.97 -28.46
N HIS A 17 -35.53 -6.98 -28.32
CA HIS A 17 -35.91 -8.39 -28.19
C HIS A 17 -35.06 -9.18 -27.17
N GLN A 18 -35.72 -10.13 -26.48
CA GLN A 18 -35.14 -11.10 -25.54
C GLN A 18 -34.82 -12.45 -26.22
N PRO A 19 -34.02 -13.36 -25.58
CA PRO A 19 -33.54 -14.60 -26.19
C PRO A 19 -34.21 -15.90 -25.69
N SER A 20 -34.18 -16.98 -26.50
CA SER A 20 -34.19 -18.44 -26.16
C SER A 20 -34.70 -19.31 -27.34
N PRO A 21 -34.52 -20.66 -27.38
CA PRO A 21 -33.49 -21.55 -26.80
C PRO A 21 -32.85 -22.51 -27.86
N ALA A 22 -32.15 -23.56 -27.39
CA ALA A 22 -31.20 -24.40 -28.14
C ALA A 22 -31.76 -25.63 -28.91
N SER A 23 -30.92 -26.21 -29.79
CA SER A 23 -30.98 -27.62 -30.24
C SER A 23 -29.57 -28.21 -30.48
N LYS A 24 -29.44 -29.54 -30.39
CA LYS A 24 -28.20 -30.32 -30.61
C LYS A 24 -28.29 -31.12 -31.92
N HIS A 25 -27.17 -31.38 -32.62
CA HIS A 25 -26.95 -32.65 -33.35
C HIS A 25 -25.45 -32.91 -33.68
N GLN A 26 -25.04 -34.18 -33.57
CA GLN A 26 -23.84 -34.83 -34.16
C GLN A 26 -24.10 -35.19 -35.65
N ALA A 27 -23.17 -35.60 -36.52
CA ALA A 27 -21.70 -35.62 -36.63
C ALA A 27 -21.34 -36.14 -38.05
N THR A 28 -20.12 -35.91 -38.57
CA THR A 28 -19.46 -36.79 -39.58
C THR A 28 -17.99 -36.40 -39.83
N THR A 29 -17.17 -37.39 -40.20
CA THR A 29 -15.73 -37.31 -40.55
C THR A 29 -15.49 -37.36 -42.07
N PRO A 30 -14.29 -36.95 -42.54
CA PRO A 30 -13.73 -37.43 -43.80
C PRO A 30 -12.37 -38.14 -43.65
N THR A 31 -12.04 -39.01 -44.62
CA THR A 31 -10.87 -39.92 -44.68
C THR A 31 -9.99 -39.63 -45.92
N PRO A 32 -8.83 -40.31 -46.17
CA PRO A 32 -7.59 -39.68 -46.65
C PRO A 32 -7.21 -39.94 -48.13
N PRO A 33 -6.08 -39.39 -48.62
CA PRO A 33 -5.40 -39.84 -49.85
C PRO A 33 -4.30 -40.92 -49.60
N PRO A 34 -3.93 -41.75 -50.60
CA PRO A 34 -2.95 -42.86 -50.49
C PRO A 34 -1.64 -42.60 -51.32
N PRO A 35 -0.76 -43.57 -51.67
CA PRO A 35 0.39 -43.92 -50.81
C PRO A 35 1.79 -44.02 -51.50
N SER A 36 2.82 -44.12 -50.65
CA SER A 36 4.12 -44.85 -50.81
C SER A 36 5.10 -44.56 -51.97
N THR A 37 6.35 -44.23 -51.59
CA THR A 37 7.53 -45.08 -51.85
C THR A 37 8.59 -44.86 -50.76
N GLU A 38 9.34 -45.91 -50.44
CA GLU A 38 10.42 -45.95 -49.43
C GLU A 38 11.78 -45.62 -50.08
N GLU A 39 12.73 -45.06 -49.32
CA GLU A 39 14.10 -45.62 -49.21
C GLU A 39 14.98 -44.81 -48.22
N ASP A 40 15.67 -45.59 -47.37
CA ASP A 40 16.93 -45.39 -46.65
C ASP A 40 17.19 -44.32 -45.56
N PHE A 41 17.72 -44.83 -44.45
CA PHE A 41 18.28 -44.14 -43.30
C PHE A 41 19.63 -43.50 -43.62
N VAL A 42 19.85 -42.28 -43.10
CA VAL A 42 21.16 -41.86 -42.60
C VAL A 42 20.94 -41.07 -41.31
N ASP A 43 21.44 -41.56 -40.18
CA ASP A 43 21.57 -40.74 -38.96
C ASP A 43 22.69 -39.72 -39.20
N GLU A 44 22.34 -38.43 -39.27
CA GLU A 44 23.30 -37.36 -38.99
C GLU A 44 23.10 -36.92 -37.53
N ASP A 45 24.04 -37.32 -36.68
CA ASP A 45 24.17 -36.83 -35.31
C ASP A 45 24.31 -35.31 -35.31
N VAL A 46 23.20 -34.59 -35.13
CA VAL A 46 23.22 -33.18 -34.73
C VAL A 46 23.70 -33.14 -33.30
N PHE A 47 25.02 -33.13 -33.13
CA PHE A 47 25.70 -32.86 -31.87
C PHE A 47 25.05 -31.65 -31.21
N PHE A 48 24.41 -31.87 -30.07
CA PHE A 48 24.23 -30.81 -29.10
C PHE A 48 25.62 -30.32 -28.74
N ASP A 49 25.97 -29.11 -29.14
CA ASP A 49 27.13 -28.38 -28.63
C ASP A 49 26.82 -27.92 -27.21
N GLU A 50 26.62 -28.90 -26.32
CA GLU A 50 26.52 -28.72 -24.89
C GLU A 50 27.92 -28.33 -24.44
N THR A 51 28.16 -27.02 -24.38
CA THR A 51 29.44 -26.45 -24.02
C THR A 51 29.76 -26.84 -22.58
N LEU A 52 30.49 -27.95 -22.44
CA LEU A 52 31.00 -28.47 -21.18
C LEU A 52 31.98 -27.45 -20.58
N MET A 53 31.41 -26.51 -19.82
CA MET A 53 32.17 -25.68 -18.90
C MET A 53 32.92 -26.60 -17.95
N GLY A 54 34.23 -26.40 -17.82
CA GLY A 54 35.02 -27.19 -16.88
C GLY A 54 34.51 -26.98 -15.45
N GLU A 55 34.68 -27.97 -14.57
CA GLU A 55 34.31 -27.82 -13.16
C GLU A 55 35.01 -26.61 -12.52
N GLU A 56 36.26 -26.31 -12.95
CA GLU A 56 37.03 -25.11 -12.59
C GLU A 56 36.41 -23.79 -13.11
N ASP A 57 35.81 -23.78 -14.32
CA ASP A 57 35.12 -22.60 -14.87
C ASP A 57 33.81 -22.32 -14.11
N VAL A 58 33.09 -23.39 -13.73
CA VAL A 58 31.86 -23.28 -12.93
C VAL A 58 32.19 -22.81 -11.51
N GLU A 59 33.23 -23.36 -10.88
CA GLU A 59 33.66 -22.94 -9.54
C GLU A 59 34.16 -21.48 -9.52
N SER A 60 34.92 -21.05 -10.53
CA SER A 60 35.38 -19.66 -10.63
C SER A 60 34.24 -18.66 -10.89
N LEU A 61 33.22 -19.03 -11.68
CA LEU A 61 32.00 -18.22 -11.83
C LEU A 61 31.21 -18.11 -10.52
N ILE A 62 31.07 -19.20 -9.76
CA ILE A 62 30.41 -19.20 -8.45
C ILE A 62 31.17 -18.31 -7.46
N LEU A 63 32.52 -18.37 -7.47
CA LEU A 63 33.35 -17.54 -6.61
C LEU A 63 33.19 -16.04 -6.95
N ARG A 64 33.17 -15.69 -8.25
CA ARG A 64 32.94 -14.31 -8.72
C ARG A 64 31.55 -13.79 -8.31
N ASP A 65 30.49 -14.57 -8.51
CA ASP A 65 29.13 -14.22 -8.07
C ASP A 65 29.03 -14.02 -6.55
N PHE A 66 29.77 -14.83 -5.77
CA PHE A 66 29.86 -14.65 -4.32
C PHE A 66 30.58 -13.34 -3.94
N GLU A 67 31.73 -13.04 -4.56
CA GLU A 67 32.50 -11.81 -4.32
C GLU A 67 31.71 -10.56 -4.71
N GLU A 68 31.04 -10.56 -5.87
CA GLU A 68 30.22 -9.43 -6.33
C GLU A 68 29.02 -9.18 -5.40
N ARG A 69 28.35 -10.24 -4.92
CA ARG A 69 27.29 -10.12 -3.91
C ARG A 69 27.81 -9.61 -2.57
N GLN A 70 28.99 -10.06 -2.13
CA GLN A 70 29.59 -9.59 -0.88
C GLN A 70 30.02 -8.12 -0.99
N ALA A 71 30.55 -7.70 -2.14
CA ALA A 71 30.89 -6.31 -2.44
C ALA A 71 29.63 -5.41 -2.44
N LEU A 72 28.54 -5.86 -3.07
CA LEU A 72 27.24 -5.16 -3.03
C LEU A 72 26.71 -5.04 -1.60
N ALA A 73 26.68 -6.14 -0.82
CA ALA A 73 26.22 -6.12 0.57
C ALA A 73 27.06 -5.20 1.45
N SER A 74 28.39 -5.23 1.30
CA SER A 74 29.33 -4.33 2.00
C SER A 74 29.12 -2.87 1.64
N ARG A 75 28.75 -2.58 0.39
CA ARG A 75 28.43 -1.23 -0.09
C ARG A 75 27.09 -0.73 0.43
N LEU A 76 26.05 -1.55 0.38
CA LEU A 76 24.71 -1.24 0.90
C LEU A 76 24.67 -1.10 2.43
N SER A 77 25.48 -1.86 3.18
CA SER A 77 25.49 -1.79 4.65
C SER A 77 25.89 -0.40 5.19
N LYS A 78 26.67 0.37 4.42
CA LYS A 78 27.02 1.79 4.72
C LYS A 78 25.80 2.72 4.71
N TRP A 79 24.70 2.28 4.10
CA TRP A 79 23.45 3.00 3.98
C TRP A 79 22.33 2.42 4.85
N ALA A 80 22.62 1.39 5.66
CA ALA A 80 21.67 0.87 6.63
C ALA A 80 21.21 1.94 7.62
N ARG A 81 20.10 1.70 8.33
CA ARG A 81 19.70 2.55 9.46
C ARG A 81 20.73 2.42 10.60
N PRO A 82 20.88 3.45 11.45
CA PRO A 82 21.72 3.35 12.65
C PRO A 82 21.38 2.09 13.45
N PRO A 83 22.38 1.30 13.89
CA PRO A 83 22.12 0.11 14.68
C PRO A 83 21.46 0.50 16.01
N LEU A 84 20.58 -0.36 16.52
CA LEU A 84 20.00 -0.20 17.84
C LEU A 84 21.11 -0.23 18.91
N SER A 85 21.05 0.67 19.89
CA SER A 85 21.97 0.63 21.03
C SER A 85 21.75 -0.65 21.87
N ASP A 86 22.75 -1.10 22.63
CA ASP A 86 22.60 -2.25 23.53
C ASP A 86 21.47 -2.05 24.57
N ALA A 87 21.19 -0.80 24.95
CA ALA A 87 20.04 -0.45 25.77
C ALA A 87 18.73 -0.70 25.01
N SER A 88 18.58 -0.17 23.78
CA SER A 88 17.41 -0.38 22.91
C SER A 88 17.19 -1.86 22.57
N ILE A 89 18.26 -2.63 22.39
CA ILE A 89 18.23 -4.09 22.17
C ILE A 89 17.77 -4.83 23.43
N SER A 90 18.20 -4.40 24.62
CA SER A 90 17.78 -5.00 25.90
C SER A 90 16.33 -4.67 26.24
N GLN A 91 15.89 -3.44 25.95
CA GLN A 91 14.53 -2.96 26.14
C GLN A 91 13.54 -3.67 25.20
N SER A 92 13.82 -3.70 23.90
CA SER A 92 13.00 -4.38 22.89
C SER A 92 12.87 -5.90 23.10
N ARG A 93 13.68 -6.52 23.96
CA ARG A 93 13.57 -7.95 24.29
C ARG A 93 12.52 -8.28 25.35
N SER A 94 12.13 -7.33 26.20
CA SER A 94 11.05 -7.47 27.21
C SER A 94 11.00 -8.84 27.95
N ILE A 95 12.16 -9.39 28.33
CA ILE A 95 12.25 -10.55 29.22
C ILE A 95 12.57 -10.03 30.62
N ALA A 96 11.54 -9.91 31.45
CA ALA A 96 11.61 -9.80 32.92
C ALA A 96 12.58 -8.74 33.51
N LEU A 97 12.79 -7.61 32.83
CA LEU A 97 13.47 -6.46 33.44
C LEU A 97 12.52 -5.78 34.47
N PRO A 98 13.03 -5.33 35.63
CA PRO A 98 12.26 -4.52 36.57
C PRO A 98 11.70 -3.26 35.89
N SER A 99 10.52 -2.80 36.28
CA SER A 99 9.83 -1.68 35.60
C SER A 99 10.58 -0.33 35.69
N SER A 100 11.64 -0.24 36.51
CA SER A 100 12.55 0.91 36.58
C SER A 100 13.63 0.95 35.49
N LEU A 101 13.76 -0.12 34.68
CA LEU A 101 14.77 -0.24 33.61
C LEU A 101 14.17 -0.45 32.21
N ALA A 102 12.87 -0.74 32.11
CA ALA A 102 12.19 -0.75 30.82
C ALA A 102 11.98 0.69 30.34
N ALA A 103 12.38 0.99 29.10
CA ALA A 103 12.18 2.31 28.52
C ALA A 103 10.78 2.43 27.91
N VAL A 104 10.29 3.67 27.92
CA VAL A 104 9.13 4.10 27.12
C VAL A 104 9.53 4.05 25.64
N LEU A 105 8.67 3.51 24.78
CA LEU A 105 8.90 3.46 23.34
C LEU A 105 8.04 4.53 22.66
N VAL A 106 8.68 5.46 21.95
CA VAL A 106 8.03 6.60 21.30
C VAL A 106 8.44 6.66 19.83
N PHE A 107 7.46 6.68 18.92
CA PHE A 107 7.70 6.71 17.48
C PHE A 107 6.60 7.46 16.72
N GLN A 108 6.96 8.10 15.61
CA GLN A 108 5.99 8.76 14.73
C GLN A 108 5.45 7.75 13.72
N GLN A 109 4.12 7.61 13.66
CA GLN A 109 3.44 6.69 12.77
C GLN A 109 3.31 7.27 11.36
N LEU A 110 3.43 6.41 10.34
CA LEU A 110 3.18 6.73 8.93
C LEU A 110 1.99 5.96 8.36
N GLU A 111 2.03 4.63 8.47
CA GLU A 111 1.04 3.74 7.86
C GLU A 111 0.37 2.88 8.94
N ILE A 112 -0.97 2.78 8.87
CA ILE A 112 -1.78 1.92 9.73
C ILE A 112 -2.65 1.02 8.85
N ASP A 113 -2.50 -0.29 9.01
CA ASP A 113 -3.37 -1.29 8.37
C ASP A 113 -3.85 -2.35 9.37
N TYR A 114 -4.48 -3.42 8.87
CA TYR A 114 -4.79 -4.57 9.70
C TYR A 114 -4.66 -5.88 8.93
N VAL A 115 -4.31 -6.95 9.68
CA VAL A 115 -4.30 -8.33 9.21
C VAL A 115 -5.19 -9.21 10.09
N ILE A 116 -5.62 -10.35 9.57
CA ILE A 116 -6.30 -11.37 10.37
C ILE A 116 -5.26 -12.41 10.78
N GLY A 117 -5.07 -12.56 12.10
CA GLY A 117 -4.13 -13.51 12.70
C GLY A 117 -4.74 -14.27 13.87
N GLU A 118 -3.96 -15.14 14.51
CA GLU A 118 -4.37 -15.79 15.77
C GLU A 118 -4.25 -14.80 16.93
N SER A 119 -5.20 -14.84 17.86
CA SER A 119 -5.20 -13.98 19.05
C SER A 119 -3.96 -14.19 19.92
N HIS A 120 -3.32 -13.09 20.35
CA HIS A 120 -2.09 -13.12 21.12
C HIS A 120 -2.34 -13.56 22.58
N LYS A 121 -2.29 -14.87 22.82
CA LYS A 121 -2.52 -15.51 24.14
C LYS A 121 -1.78 -14.88 25.32
N GLY A 122 -0.57 -14.36 25.10
CA GLY A 122 0.24 -13.72 26.15
C GLY A 122 -0.18 -12.29 26.50
N LEU A 123 -1.13 -11.69 25.77
CA LEU A 123 -1.69 -10.35 26.01
C LEU A 123 -3.20 -10.43 26.27
N LEU A 124 -3.88 -11.41 25.65
CA LEU A 124 -5.31 -11.69 25.79
C LEU A 124 -5.53 -13.17 26.15
N PRO A 125 -5.33 -13.58 27.43
CA PRO A 125 -5.39 -15.00 27.82
C PRO A 125 -6.75 -15.65 27.56
N ASP A 126 -7.83 -14.89 27.75
CA ASP A 126 -9.22 -15.35 27.58
C ASP A 126 -9.71 -15.29 26.11
N SER A 127 -8.85 -14.84 25.19
CA SER A 127 -9.19 -14.68 23.77
C SER A 127 -8.57 -15.81 22.94
N SER A 128 -9.39 -16.44 22.08
CA SER A 128 -8.97 -17.56 21.24
C SER A 128 -9.51 -17.47 19.82
N GLY A 129 -8.75 -18.07 18.90
CA GLY A 129 -9.01 -18.10 17.46
C GLY A 129 -8.63 -16.81 16.74
N GLN A 130 -9.17 -16.65 15.54
CA GLN A 130 -8.85 -15.51 14.69
C GLN A 130 -9.32 -14.17 15.27
N ALA A 131 -8.45 -13.18 15.18
CA ALA A 131 -8.67 -11.79 15.55
C ALA A 131 -8.10 -10.86 14.46
N ALA A 132 -8.57 -9.62 14.41
CA ALA A 132 -7.90 -8.58 13.65
C ALA A 132 -6.79 -7.95 14.49
N ILE A 133 -5.59 -7.84 13.90
CA ILE A 133 -4.40 -7.25 14.50
C ILE A 133 -4.10 -5.99 13.67
N ILE A 134 -4.08 -4.83 14.30
CA ILE A 134 -3.67 -3.59 13.65
C ILE A 134 -2.14 -3.61 13.53
N ARG A 135 -1.59 -3.26 12.37
CA ARG A 135 -0.15 -3.00 12.21
C ARG A 135 0.05 -1.49 12.12
N ILE A 136 1.00 -0.96 12.86
CA ILE A 136 1.42 0.44 12.78
C ILE A 136 2.91 0.47 12.40
N PHE A 137 3.23 1.12 11.29
CA PHE A 137 4.60 1.35 10.85
C PHE A 137 5.01 2.80 11.13
N GLY A 138 6.29 3.01 11.43
CA GLY A 138 6.79 4.34 11.72
C GLY A 138 8.26 4.35 12.13
N VAL A 139 8.72 5.48 12.66
CA VAL A 139 10.14 5.74 12.95
C VAL A 139 10.31 6.45 14.30
N THR A 140 11.29 6.03 15.10
CA THR A 140 11.64 6.72 16.36
C THR A 140 12.34 8.06 16.11
N GLY A 141 12.45 8.91 17.12
CA GLY A 141 13.26 10.15 17.02
C GLY A 141 14.74 9.90 16.68
N GLU A 142 15.24 8.69 16.93
CA GLU A 142 16.61 8.25 16.62
C GLU A 142 16.76 7.68 15.19
N GLY A 143 15.66 7.59 14.42
CA GLY A 143 15.67 7.06 13.06
C GLY A 143 15.53 5.54 12.95
N HIS A 144 15.12 4.85 14.03
CA HIS A 144 14.89 3.41 14.01
C HIS A 144 13.51 3.04 13.45
N SER A 145 13.42 2.09 12.52
CA SER A 145 12.15 1.66 11.95
C SER A 145 11.38 0.70 12.86
N VAL A 146 10.07 0.90 12.95
CA VAL A 146 9.14 0.25 13.87
C VAL A 146 8.04 -0.49 13.11
N CYS A 147 7.71 -1.70 13.58
CA CYS A 147 6.46 -2.40 13.28
C CYS A 147 5.77 -2.77 14.62
N CYS A 148 4.72 -2.05 14.97
CA CYS A 148 3.94 -2.27 16.18
C CYS A 148 2.68 -3.09 15.86
N LEU A 149 2.55 -4.25 16.50
CA LEU A 149 1.41 -5.17 16.38
C LEU A 149 0.43 -4.91 17.54
N VAL A 150 -0.71 -4.29 17.23
CA VAL A 150 -1.66 -3.82 18.24
C VAL A 150 -2.86 -4.77 18.32
N HIS A 151 -3.10 -5.30 19.52
CA HIS A 151 -4.08 -6.34 19.80
C HIS A 151 -5.28 -5.85 20.62
N GLY A 152 -6.38 -6.59 20.55
CA GLY A 152 -7.54 -6.43 21.44
C GLY A 152 -8.59 -5.42 20.97
N PHE A 153 -8.36 -4.73 19.86
CA PHE A 153 -9.38 -3.86 19.27
C PHE A 153 -10.40 -4.69 18.47
N GLU A 154 -11.70 -4.48 18.72
CA GLU A 154 -12.77 -5.29 18.13
C GLU A 154 -13.72 -4.44 17.26
N PRO A 155 -14.12 -4.91 16.07
CA PRO A 155 -15.01 -4.18 15.18
C PRO A 155 -16.45 -4.15 15.73
N TYR A 156 -17.10 -3.00 15.64
CA TYR A 156 -18.48 -2.82 16.08
C TYR A 156 -19.24 -1.81 15.21
N PHE A 157 -20.56 -1.83 15.33
CA PHE A 157 -21.48 -0.82 14.78
C PHE A 157 -22.73 -0.72 15.67
N TYR A 158 -23.68 0.16 15.34
CA TYR A 158 -24.88 0.39 16.16
C TYR A 158 -26.19 0.16 15.39
N ILE A 159 -27.24 -0.22 16.13
CA ILE A 159 -28.65 -0.16 15.71
C ILE A 159 -29.49 0.51 16.80
N GLY A 160 -30.62 1.12 16.43
CA GLY A 160 -31.58 1.62 17.43
C GLY A 160 -32.18 0.46 18.25
N CYS A 161 -32.32 0.63 19.56
CA CYS A 161 -32.94 -0.38 20.42
C CYS A 161 -34.47 -0.32 20.29
N PRO A 162 -35.17 -1.43 19.96
CA PRO A 162 -36.62 -1.47 19.95
C PRO A 162 -37.23 -1.08 21.31
N PRO A 163 -38.32 -0.29 21.35
CA PRO A 163 -38.98 0.08 22.60
C PRO A 163 -39.42 -1.16 23.39
N GLY A 164 -39.07 -1.20 24.68
CA GLY A 164 -39.45 -2.28 25.59
C GLY A 164 -38.48 -3.45 25.69
N MET A 165 -37.44 -3.55 24.85
CA MET A 165 -36.42 -4.61 25.00
C MET A 165 -35.62 -4.45 26.29
N GLY A 166 -35.69 -5.46 27.15
CA GLY A 166 -34.88 -5.62 28.35
C GLY A 166 -33.63 -6.49 28.14
N PRO A 167 -32.89 -6.80 29.22
CA PRO A 167 -31.67 -7.63 29.15
C PRO A 167 -31.89 -9.03 28.60
N ASP A 168 -33.04 -9.65 28.90
CA ASP A 168 -33.39 -10.99 28.41
C ASP A 168 -33.69 -10.97 26.91
N ASP A 169 -34.42 -9.96 26.43
CA ASP A 169 -34.69 -9.78 24.99
C ASP A 169 -33.41 -9.54 24.19
N ILE A 170 -32.47 -8.77 24.75
CA ILE A 170 -31.15 -8.53 24.16
C ILE A 170 -30.34 -9.84 24.12
N SER A 171 -30.46 -10.68 25.14
CA SER A 171 -29.79 -11.99 25.22
C SER A 171 -30.37 -12.98 24.21
N HIS A 172 -31.68 -12.98 24.00
CA HIS A 172 -32.32 -13.79 22.95
C HIS A 172 -32.00 -13.28 21.55
N PHE A 173 -32.06 -11.97 21.34
CA PHE A 173 -31.65 -11.31 20.09
C PHE A 173 -30.18 -11.62 19.73
N HIS A 174 -29.29 -11.63 20.73
CA HIS A 174 -27.89 -12.04 20.54
C HIS A 174 -27.77 -13.48 20.03
N GLN A 175 -28.51 -14.42 20.62
CA GLN A 175 -28.54 -15.82 20.17
C GLN A 175 -29.13 -15.97 18.76
N THR A 176 -30.22 -15.27 18.45
CA THR A 176 -30.84 -15.28 17.11
C THR A 176 -29.86 -14.73 16.06
N LEU A 177 -29.21 -13.60 16.34
CA LEU A 177 -28.25 -12.97 15.42
C LEU A 177 -27.00 -13.84 15.22
N GLU A 178 -26.48 -14.47 16.27
CA GLU A 178 -25.38 -15.45 16.20
C GLU A 178 -25.74 -16.64 15.30
N GLY A 179 -26.94 -17.20 15.46
CA GLY A 179 -27.45 -18.28 14.60
C GLY A 179 -27.49 -17.89 13.12
N ARG A 180 -28.04 -16.70 12.82
CA ARG A 180 -28.09 -16.17 11.44
C ARG A 180 -26.72 -15.87 10.86
N MET A 181 -25.79 -15.38 11.67
CA MET A 181 -24.39 -15.20 11.25
C MET A 181 -23.72 -16.55 10.94
N LYS A 182 -23.94 -17.58 11.76
CA LYS A 182 -23.43 -18.93 11.52
C LYS A 182 -24.03 -19.57 10.26
N GLU A 183 -25.32 -19.36 10.00
CA GLU A 183 -25.98 -19.80 8.75
C GLU A 183 -25.35 -19.19 7.49
N MET A 184 -24.97 -17.91 7.54
CA MET A 184 -24.37 -17.17 6.43
C MET A 184 -22.86 -17.41 6.26
N ASN A 185 -22.15 -17.79 7.31
CA ASN A 185 -20.68 -17.91 7.34
C ASN A 185 -20.20 -19.35 7.60
N ARG A 186 -20.87 -20.36 7.04
CA ARG A 186 -20.64 -21.80 7.31
C ARG A 186 -19.19 -22.28 7.17
N ASN A 187 -18.40 -21.63 6.31
CA ASN A 187 -17.00 -21.97 6.04
C ASN A 187 -16.00 -21.25 6.96
N SER A 188 -16.47 -20.37 7.86
CA SER A 188 -15.61 -19.63 8.78
C SER A 188 -15.16 -20.51 9.96
N LYS A 189 -13.90 -20.35 10.38
CA LYS A 189 -13.32 -21.03 11.54
C LYS A 189 -13.48 -20.24 12.85
N VAL A 190 -14.17 -19.09 12.80
CA VAL A 190 -14.39 -18.25 13.98
C VAL A 190 -15.41 -18.91 14.91
N PRO A 191 -15.11 -19.07 16.22
CA PRO A 191 -15.97 -19.82 17.14
C PRO A 191 -17.26 -19.09 17.55
N LYS A 192 -17.26 -17.75 17.52
CA LYS A 192 -18.40 -16.89 17.87
C LYS A 192 -18.36 -15.64 16.99
N PHE A 193 -19.42 -15.37 16.23
CA PHE A 193 -19.47 -14.28 15.24
C PHE A 193 -19.78 -12.93 15.88
N ILE A 194 -20.74 -12.90 16.79
CA ILE A 194 -21.15 -11.74 17.59
C ILE A 194 -20.53 -11.89 18.98
N ARG A 195 -19.47 -11.13 19.27
CA ARG A 195 -18.73 -11.21 20.54
C ARG A 195 -19.64 -10.82 21.71
N ARG A 196 -20.34 -9.69 21.61
CA ARG A 196 -21.32 -9.17 22.59
C ARG A 196 -22.24 -8.12 21.97
N ILE A 197 -23.35 -7.84 22.65
CA ILE A 197 -24.25 -6.73 22.36
C ILE A 197 -24.37 -5.88 23.63
N GLU A 198 -24.08 -4.58 23.54
CA GLU A 198 -24.09 -3.65 24.68
C GLU A 198 -25.23 -2.64 24.49
N LEU A 199 -26.10 -2.47 25.50
CA LEU A 199 -27.10 -1.39 25.51
C LEU A 199 -26.40 -0.06 25.86
N VAL A 200 -26.45 0.91 24.94
CA VAL A 200 -25.79 2.22 25.08
C VAL A 200 -26.78 3.35 24.84
N HIS A 201 -26.58 4.50 25.49
CA HIS A 201 -27.41 5.69 25.28
C HIS A 201 -26.67 6.70 24.41
N LYS A 202 -27.23 6.99 23.23
CA LYS A 202 -26.62 7.83 22.20
C LYS A 202 -27.67 8.61 21.42
N ARG A 203 -27.25 9.52 20.54
CA ARG A 203 -28.12 10.38 19.74
C ARG A 203 -27.67 10.37 18.28
N SER A 204 -28.59 10.39 17.33
CA SER A 204 -28.17 10.54 15.92
C SER A 204 -27.72 11.98 15.66
N ILE A 205 -26.66 12.14 14.86
CA ILE A 205 -26.23 13.42 14.31
C ILE A 205 -27.27 14.01 13.34
N MET A 206 -28.14 13.15 12.79
CA MET A 206 -29.17 13.54 11.83
C MET A 206 -30.36 14.22 12.53
N TYR A 207 -30.58 15.48 12.13
CA TYR A 207 -31.62 16.39 12.59
C TYR A 207 -31.50 16.84 14.05
N TYR A 208 -32.13 17.98 14.37
CA TYR A 208 -32.32 18.37 15.76
C TYR A 208 -33.33 17.42 16.43
N GLN A 209 -32.93 16.83 17.56
CA GLN A 209 -33.78 15.99 18.38
C GLN A 209 -33.98 16.69 19.73
N GLN A 210 -35.22 16.72 20.22
CA GLN A 210 -35.53 17.34 21.53
C GLN A 210 -35.05 16.47 22.70
N GLN A 211 -34.99 15.14 22.52
CA GLN A 211 -34.40 14.24 23.50
C GLN A 211 -32.87 14.32 23.49
N LYS A 212 -32.26 14.18 24.67
CA LYS A 212 -30.80 14.23 24.82
C LYS A 212 -30.13 12.98 24.26
N SER A 213 -30.70 11.80 24.50
CA SER A 213 -30.22 10.51 24.00
C SER A 213 -31.39 9.52 23.91
N GLN A 214 -31.18 8.44 23.15
CA GLN A 214 -32.06 7.30 22.94
C GLN A 214 -31.26 6.00 23.15
N PRO A 215 -31.92 4.87 23.44
CA PRO A 215 -31.24 3.58 23.57
C PRO A 215 -30.84 3.01 22.20
N PHE A 216 -29.60 2.56 22.09
CA PHE A 216 -29.01 1.87 20.94
C PHE A 216 -28.37 0.56 21.40
N LEU A 217 -28.29 -0.42 20.52
CA LEU A 217 -27.51 -1.64 20.72
C LEU A 217 -26.19 -1.52 19.94
N LYS A 218 -25.07 -1.57 20.65
CA LYS A 218 -23.73 -1.70 20.06
C LYS A 218 -23.44 -3.18 19.82
N ILE A 219 -23.31 -3.58 18.56
CA ILE A 219 -23.05 -4.95 18.17
C ILE A 219 -21.55 -5.08 17.89
N VAL A 220 -20.86 -5.86 18.72
CA VAL A 220 -19.43 -6.16 18.55
C VAL A 220 -19.29 -7.50 17.83
N VAL A 221 -18.61 -7.52 16.69
CA VAL A 221 -18.41 -8.72 15.86
C VAL A 221 -16.96 -9.19 15.92
N ALA A 222 -16.68 -10.43 15.53
CA ALA A 222 -15.36 -11.03 15.72
C ALA A 222 -14.29 -10.55 14.73
N LEU A 223 -14.63 -10.31 13.46
CA LEU A 223 -13.71 -9.86 12.41
C LEU A 223 -14.32 -8.70 11.60
N PRO A 224 -13.53 -7.74 11.08
CA PRO A 224 -14.04 -6.59 10.33
C PRO A 224 -14.89 -6.96 9.11
N THR A 225 -14.51 -8.04 8.42
CA THR A 225 -15.24 -8.58 7.27
C THR A 225 -16.66 -9.05 7.61
N MET A 226 -16.96 -9.31 8.88
CA MET A 226 -18.29 -9.75 9.34
C MET A 226 -19.29 -8.61 9.50
N VAL A 227 -18.84 -7.35 9.57
CA VAL A 227 -19.74 -6.18 9.72
C VAL A 227 -20.71 -6.09 8.54
N ALA A 228 -20.22 -6.30 7.31
CA ALA A 228 -21.04 -6.26 6.11
C ALA A 228 -22.11 -7.37 6.08
N THR A 229 -21.75 -8.60 6.49
CA THR A 229 -22.70 -9.73 6.58
C THR A 229 -23.75 -9.49 7.67
N CYS A 230 -23.32 -9.01 8.84
CA CYS A 230 -24.22 -8.71 9.96
C CYS A 230 -25.20 -7.60 9.60
N ARG A 231 -24.71 -6.51 8.98
CA ARG A 231 -25.55 -5.45 8.42
C ARG A 231 -26.56 -6.00 7.42
N GLY A 232 -26.11 -6.82 6.45
CA GLY A 232 -27.01 -7.41 5.45
C GLY A 232 -28.10 -8.33 6.03
N ILE A 233 -27.90 -8.94 7.20
CA ILE A 233 -28.95 -9.67 7.91
C ILE A 233 -29.97 -8.68 8.51
N LEU A 234 -29.48 -7.65 9.20
CA LEU A 234 -30.30 -6.65 9.88
C LEU A 234 -31.10 -5.76 8.92
N ASP A 235 -30.52 -5.37 7.78
CA ASP A 235 -31.17 -4.60 6.72
C ASP A 235 -32.35 -5.38 6.10
N ARG A 236 -32.20 -6.70 5.89
CA ARG A 236 -33.24 -7.57 5.30
C ARG A 236 -34.33 -7.99 6.28
N GLY A 237 -34.02 -7.97 7.57
CA GLY A 237 -34.94 -8.35 8.63
C GLY A 237 -34.50 -9.60 9.40
N ILE A 238 -34.73 -9.55 10.71
CA ILE A 238 -34.51 -10.64 11.66
C ILE A 238 -35.78 -10.81 12.51
N GLN A 239 -36.13 -12.06 12.82
CA GLN A 239 -37.25 -12.37 13.70
C GLN A 239 -36.85 -12.05 15.15
N ILE A 240 -37.72 -11.35 15.87
CA ILE A 240 -37.54 -11.06 17.30
C ILE A 240 -38.82 -11.50 18.02
N ASP A 241 -38.65 -12.25 19.10
CA ASP A 241 -39.76 -12.73 19.92
C ASP A 241 -40.58 -11.54 20.48
N GLY A 242 -41.90 -11.68 20.51
CA GLY A 242 -42.83 -10.61 20.88
C GLY A 242 -42.96 -9.45 19.87
N LEU A 243 -41.94 -9.17 19.05
CA LEU A 243 -41.89 -8.02 18.12
C LEU A 243 -42.07 -8.41 16.64
N GLY A 244 -41.93 -9.68 16.29
CA GLY A 244 -42.03 -10.20 14.93
C GLY A 244 -40.80 -9.92 14.07
N MET A 245 -40.97 -9.93 12.74
CA MET A 245 -39.91 -9.61 11.80
C MET A 245 -39.57 -8.11 11.85
N LYS A 246 -38.33 -7.76 12.16
CA LYS A 246 -37.83 -6.37 12.21
C LYS A 246 -36.60 -6.19 11.35
N SER A 247 -36.64 -5.22 10.45
CA SER A 247 -35.44 -4.65 9.81
C SER A 247 -34.91 -3.47 10.63
N PHE A 248 -33.62 -3.23 10.53
CA PHE A 248 -32.93 -2.17 11.26
C PHE A 248 -32.16 -1.26 10.33
N ILE A 249 -32.17 0.04 10.63
CA ILE A 249 -31.15 0.96 10.12
C ILE A 249 -29.90 0.74 10.95
N THR A 250 -28.78 0.41 10.29
CA THR A 250 -27.46 0.36 10.93
C THR A 250 -26.76 1.71 10.84
N TYR A 251 -26.01 2.04 11.87
CA TYR A 251 -25.27 3.29 12.01
C TYR A 251 -23.78 2.99 12.26
N GLU A 252 -22.89 3.84 11.77
CA GLU A 252 -21.42 3.66 11.77
C GLU A 252 -20.90 2.33 11.17
N SER A 253 -21.76 1.54 10.50
CA SER A 253 -21.46 0.20 9.96
C SER A 253 -20.65 0.21 8.65
N ASN A 254 -20.33 1.40 8.14
CA ASN A 254 -19.53 1.66 6.94
C ASN A 254 -18.15 2.25 7.26
N VAL A 255 -17.79 2.41 8.54
CA VAL A 255 -16.49 2.95 8.94
C VAL A 255 -15.42 1.86 8.85
N LEU A 256 -14.31 2.16 8.16
CA LEU A 256 -13.19 1.24 7.99
C LEU A 256 -12.54 0.93 9.35
N PHE A 257 -12.09 -0.31 9.53
CA PHE A 257 -11.62 -0.79 10.84
C PHE A 257 -10.39 -0.04 11.38
N ALA A 258 -9.40 0.26 10.53
CA ALA A 258 -8.25 1.07 10.91
C ALA A 258 -8.66 2.51 11.27
N LEU A 259 -9.57 3.14 10.50
CA LEU A 259 -10.10 4.47 10.80
C LEU A 259 -10.91 4.49 12.11
N ARG A 260 -11.68 3.43 12.38
CA ARG A 260 -12.40 3.21 13.65
C ARG A 260 -11.44 3.14 14.83
N PHE A 261 -10.37 2.35 14.70
CA PHE A 261 -9.29 2.28 15.68
C PHE A 261 -8.67 3.66 15.96
N MET A 262 -8.34 4.41 14.91
CA MET A 262 -7.78 5.77 15.01
C MET A 262 -8.71 6.74 15.77
N ILE A 263 -9.99 6.82 15.37
CA ILE A 263 -11.00 7.67 16.01
C ILE A 263 -11.15 7.35 17.50
N ASP A 264 -11.28 6.06 17.83
CA ASP A 264 -11.52 5.62 19.20
C ASP A 264 -10.31 5.93 20.09
N CYS A 265 -9.10 5.67 19.61
CA CYS A 265 -7.82 5.87 20.33
C CYS A 265 -7.28 7.32 20.27
N ASN A 266 -7.96 8.26 19.60
CA ASN A 266 -7.46 9.61 19.29
C ASN A 266 -6.15 9.65 18.46
N ILE A 267 -5.87 8.64 17.65
CA ILE A 267 -4.69 8.63 16.77
C ILE A 267 -5.04 9.40 15.49
N VAL A 268 -4.18 10.35 15.10
CA VAL A 268 -4.29 11.11 13.84
C VAL A 268 -3.19 10.69 12.85
N GLY A 269 -3.28 11.14 11.60
CA GLY A 269 -2.20 10.96 10.62
C GLY A 269 -0.91 11.62 11.12
N GLY A 270 0.25 10.96 10.97
CA GLY A 270 1.56 11.52 11.37
C GLY A 270 1.77 11.71 12.88
N ASN A 271 0.92 11.09 13.70
CA ASN A 271 0.93 11.18 15.16
C ASN A 271 2.14 10.49 15.82
N TRP A 272 2.61 11.04 16.94
CA TRP A 272 3.56 10.36 17.83
C TRP A 272 2.84 9.43 18.79
N ILE A 273 3.11 8.14 18.65
CA ILE A 273 2.57 7.08 19.50
C ILE A 273 3.62 6.69 20.54
N GLU A 274 3.19 6.66 21.79
CA GLU A 274 3.94 6.19 22.93
C GLU A 274 3.37 4.88 23.48
N ILE A 275 4.25 3.94 23.86
CA ILE A 275 3.90 2.75 24.62
C ILE A 275 4.72 2.75 25.92
N PRO A 276 4.07 2.80 27.09
CA PRO A 276 4.76 2.79 28.37
C PRO A 276 5.64 1.56 28.60
N ALA A 277 6.68 1.77 29.42
CA ALA A 277 7.58 0.74 29.92
C ALA A 277 6.83 -0.52 30.40
N GLY A 278 7.17 -1.69 29.84
CA GLY A 278 6.57 -2.98 30.22
C GLY A 278 5.16 -3.24 29.66
N LYS A 279 4.60 -2.36 28.82
CA LYS A 279 3.32 -2.59 28.12
C LYS A 279 3.45 -3.16 26.70
N TYR A 280 4.67 -3.26 26.18
CA TYR A 280 4.99 -3.99 24.95
C TYR A 280 5.71 -5.30 25.26
N LYS A 281 5.61 -6.27 24.35
CA LYS A 281 6.33 -7.54 24.37
C LYS A 281 7.03 -7.74 23.05
N LYS A 282 8.21 -8.37 23.06
CA LYS A 282 8.88 -8.74 21.81
C LYS A 282 8.04 -9.76 21.05
N THR A 283 7.88 -9.57 19.75
CA THR A 283 7.12 -10.49 18.90
C THR A 283 7.78 -11.88 18.84
N ALA A 284 6.97 -12.92 18.97
CA ALA A 284 7.42 -14.31 19.04
C ALA A 284 8.04 -14.82 17.72
N LYS A 285 7.72 -14.18 16.59
CA LYS A 285 8.28 -14.44 15.26
C LYS A 285 8.36 -13.13 14.51
N ASN A 286 9.55 -12.71 14.09
CA ASN A 286 9.70 -11.50 13.28
C ASN A 286 8.98 -11.67 11.92
N MET A 287 7.90 -10.92 11.71
CA MET A 287 7.13 -10.84 10.48
C MET A 287 7.61 -9.69 9.58
N SER A 288 8.41 -8.76 10.11
CA SER A 288 8.89 -7.57 9.40
C SER A 288 10.42 -7.54 9.22
N TYR A 289 10.87 -6.62 8.37
CA TYR A 289 12.26 -6.19 8.23
C TYR A 289 12.60 -4.97 9.10
N CYS A 290 11.66 -4.46 9.91
CA CYS A 290 11.90 -3.35 10.82
C CYS A 290 12.95 -3.70 11.89
N GLN A 291 13.66 -2.68 12.39
CA GLN A 291 14.61 -2.86 13.49
C GLN A 291 13.91 -3.20 14.80
N LEU A 292 12.76 -2.58 15.06
CA LEU A 292 11.92 -2.80 16.23
C LEU A 292 10.60 -3.45 15.81
N GLU A 293 10.30 -4.62 16.38
CA GLU A 293 9.04 -5.34 16.18
C GLU A 293 8.52 -5.86 17.53
N PHE A 294 7.31 -5.45 17.90
CA PHE A 294 6.73 -5.73 19.21
C PHE A 294 5.20 -5.73 19.18
N ASP A 295 4.61 -6.45 20.15
CA ASP A 295 3.18 -6.58 20.37
C ASP A 295 2.74 -5.77 21.61
N CYS A 296 1.60 -5.06 21.52
CA CYS A 296 0.98 -4.40 22.67
C CYS A 296 -0.57 -4.47 22.61
N LEU A 297 -1.24 -4.07 23.68
CA LEU A 297 -2.69 -3.87 23.68
C LEU A 297 -3.04 -2.47 23.17
N TYR A 298 -4.16 -2.34 22.44
CA TYR A 298 -4.67 -1.04 22.00
C TYR A 298 -4.95 -0.07 23.16
N SER A 299 -5.32 -0.61 24.32
CA SER A 299 -5.61 0.14 25.55
C SER A 299 -4.36 0.68 26.26
N ASP A 300 -3.18 0.22 25.87
CA ASP A 300 -1.89 0.67 26.42
C ASP A 300 -1.19 1.72 25.55
N LEU A 301 -1.76 2.05 24.39
CA LEU A 301 -1.25 3.11 23.52
C LEU A 301 -1.57 4.50 24.07
N ILE A 302 -0.58 5.37 24.05
CA ILE A 302 -0.73 6.81 24.29
C ILE A 302 -0.57 7.53 22.96
N SER A 303 -1.62 8.23 22.53
CA SER A 303 -1.61 9.09 21.35
C SER A 303 -1.29 10.53 21.76
N HIS A 304 -0.22 11.11 21.24
CA HIS A 304 0.16 12.50 21.50
C HIS A 304 -0.40 13.45 20.43
N ALA A 305 -1.02 14.54 20.85
CA ALA A 305 -1.40 15.61 19.92
C ALA A 305 -0.13 16.22 19.28
N PRO A 306 -0.18 16.72 18.03
CA PRO A 306 0.97 17.34 17.34
C PRO A 306 1.26 18.75 17.89
N GLU A 307 1.52 18.84 19.20
CA GLU A 307 1.73 20.06 19.95
C GLU A 307 3.07 19.98 20.72
N GLY A 308 3.75 21.13 20.88
CA GLY A 308 5.02 21.19 21.62
C GLY A 308 6.11 20.31 20.99
N GLU A 309 6.71 19.43 21.78
CA GLU A 309 7.75 18.50 21.31
C GLU A 309 7.23 17.50 20.25
N PHE A 310 5.95 17.14 20.30
CA PHE A 310 5.32 16.18 19.38
C PHE A 310 4.86 16.81 18.06
N SER A 311 5.11 18.11 17.82
CA SER A 311 4.97 18.70 16.48
C SER A 311 6.20 18.47 15.59
N LYS A 312 7.32 18.02 16.16
CA LYS A 312 8.54 17.66 15.42
C LYS A 312 8.29 16.42 14.57
N MET A 313 9.01 16.30 13.46
CA MET A 313 8.97 15.09 12.63
C MET A 313 10.14 14.16 12.96
N ALA A 314 9.91 12.85 12.85
CA ALA A 314 10.95 11.85 12.86
C ALA A 314 11.82 11.96 11.59
N PRO A 315 13.09 11.52 11.63
CA PRO A 315 14.01 11.57 10.48
C PRO A 315 13.67 10.47 9.46
N PHE A 316 12.54 10.63 8.76
CA PHE A 316 12.09 9.72 7.71
C PHE A 316 13.08 9.68 6.54
N ARG A 317 13.28 8.49 5.97
CA ARG A 317 14.07 8.27 4.76
C ARG A 317 13.18 8.37 3.52
N ILE A 318 13.41 9.37 2.69
CA ILE A 318 12.64 9.65 1.49
C ILE A 318 13.47 9.19 0.27
N LEU A 319 13.01 8.16 -0.43
CA LEU A 319 13.63 7.63 -1.66
C LEU A 319 12.96 8.25 -2.89
N SER A 320 13.70 9.06 -3.64
CA SER A 320 13.34 9.44 -5.01
C SER A 320 14.02 8.49 -5.99
N PHE A 321 13.28 7.92 -6.94
CA PHE A 321 13.84 7.05 -7.97
C PHE A 321 13.21 7.30 -9.35
N ASP A 322 13.93 6.89 -10.38
CA ASP A 322 13.62 7.04 -11.82
C ASP A 322 14.25 5.85 -12.56
N ILE A 323 13.56 5.29 -13.57
CA ILE A 323 14.07 4.16 -14.38
C ILE A 323 14.23 4.55 -15.85
N GLU A 324 15.20 3.91 -16.52
CA GLU A 324 15.33 3.97 -17.98
C GLU A 324 15.17 2.57 -18.58
N CYS A 325 14.45 2.50 -19.70
CA CYS A 325 14.17 1.26 -20.43
C CYS A 325 14.63 1.37 -21.89
N ALA A 326 15.28 0.33 -22.43
CA ALA A 326 15.72 0.31 -23.84
C ALA A 326 14.60 -0.14 -24.77
N GLY A 327 13.72 0.79 -25.16
CA GLY A 327 12.61 0.54 -26.06
C GLY A 327 12.98 0.22 -27.52
N ARG A 328 12.16 -0.61 -28.18
CA ARG A 328 12.11 -0.77 -29.64
C ARG A 328 11.76 0.57 -30.33
N LYS A 329 12.40 0.86 -31.47
CA LYS A 329 12.21 2.13 -32.20
C LYS A 329 10.76 2.27 -32.68
N GLY A 330 10.13 3.41 -32.38
CA GLY A 330 8.74 3.71 -32.74
C GLY A 330 7.68 3.17 -31.77
N HIS A 331 8.06 2.40 -30.76
CA HIS A 331 7.16 1.88 -29.73
C HIS A 331 7.40 2.57 -28.38
N PHE A 332 6.36 2.63 -27.55
CA PHE A 332 6.52 2.91 -26.12
C PHE A 332 7.05 1.64 -25.43
N PRO A 333 7.90 1.73 -24.38
CA PRO A 333 8.43 0.53 -23.72
C PRO A 333 7.33 -0.38 -23.16
N GLU A 334 7.42 -1.68 -23.43
CA GLU A 334 6.52 -2.72 -22.94
C GLU A 334 7.30 -3.70 -22.05
N PRO A 335 6.87 -3.97 -20.79
CA PRO A 335 7.61 -4.84 -19.86
C PRO A 335 7.91 -6.25 -20.39
N SER A 336 7.05 -6.78 -21.26
CA SER A 336 7.22 -8.09 -21.91
C SER A 336 8.41 -8.18 -22.88
N HIS A 337 8.94 -7.04 -23.33
CA HIS A 337 9.96 -6.98 -24.38
C HIS A 337 11.16 -6.13 -24.00
N ASP A 338 10.92 -4.88 -23.59
CA ASP A 338 11.94 -3.85 -23.51
C ASP A 338 12.58 -3.85 -22.09
N PRO A 339 13.92 -4.04 -21.98
CA PRO A 339 14.58 -4.22 -20.69
C PRO A 339 14.73 -2.92 -19.91
N VAL A 340 14.70 -3.03 -18.57
CA VAL A 340 15.17 -2.00 -17.65
C VAL A 340 16.69 -1.97 -17.71
N ILE A 341 17.26 -0.80 -17.97
CA ILE A 341 18.70 -0.63 -18.21
C ILE A 341 19.38 0.25 -17.18
N GLN A 342 18.65 1.16 -16.54
CA GLN A 342 19.19 1.98 -15.44
C GLN A 342 18.11 2.23 -14.39
N VAL A 343 18.53 2.33 -13.13
CA VAL A 343 17.69 2.79 -12.00
C VAL A 343 18.51 3.79 -11.19
N ALA A 344 18.11 5.06 -11.21
CA ALA A 344 18.73 6.11 -10.40
C ALA A 344 18.00 6.25 -9.06
N ASN A 345 18.76 6.44 -7.98
CA ASN A 345 18.22 6.57 -6.62
C ASN A 345 18.86 7.75 -5.88
N LEU A 346 18.02 8.56 -5.25
CA LEU A 346 18.41 9.53 -4.24
C LEU A 346 17.70 9.22 -2.93
N VAL A 347 18.41 9.36 -1.81
CA VAL A 347 17.76 9.26 -0.50
C VAL A 347 18.13 10.47 0.34
N THR A 348 17.10 11.17 0.80
CA THR A 348 17.21 12.30 1.72
C THR A 348 16.59 11.93 3.07
N LEU A 349 17.12 12.49 4.15
CA LEU A 349 16.47 12.46 5.45
C LEU A 349 15.53 13.66 5.56
N GLN A 350 14.36 13.45 6.17
CA GLN A 350 13.41 14.50 6.45
C GLN A 350 14.07 15.66 7.23
N GLY A 351 14.00 16.87 6.66
CA GLY A 351 14.62 18.08 7.22
C GLY A 351 16.05 18.40 6.73
N GLU A 352 16.70 17.50 5.99
CA GLU A 352 18.01 17.76 5.38
C GLU A 352 17.88 18.36 3.97
N GLU A 353 18.67 19.39 3.64
CA GLU A 353 18.64 20.04 2.32
C GLU A 353 19.29 19.22 1.18
N GLN A 354 20.06 18.17 1.51
CA GLN A 354 20.81 17.40 0.53
C GLN A 354 20.62 15.89 0.73
N PRO A 355 20.40 15.09 -0.34
CA PRO A 355 20.38 13.65 -0.23
C PRO A 355 21.74 13.10 0.18
N PHE A 356 21.75 12.24 1.19
CA PHE A 356 22.94 11.55 1.71
C PHE A 356 23.33 10.31 0.90
N ILE A 357 22.40 9.79 0.08
CA ILE A 357 22.66 8.74 -0.91
C ILE A 357 22.39 9.30 -2.29
N ARG A 358 23.34 9.08 -3.20
CA ARG A 358 23.19 9.28 -4.65
C ARG A 358 23.79 8.06 -5.32
N ASN A 359 22.98 7.23 -5.97
CA ASN A 359 23.49 6.08 -6.71
C ASN A 359 22.74 5.90 -8.04
N VAL A 360 23.36 5.13 -8.94
CA VAL A 360 22.72 4.65 -10.16
C VAL A 360 23.16 3.22 -10.41
N MET A 361 22.19 2.34 -10.63
CA MET A 361 22.40 0.96 -11.03
C MET A 361 22.26 0.87 -12.55
N THR A 362 23.23 0.26 -13.24
CA THR A 362 23.28 0.22 -14.71
C THR A 362 23.48 -1.20 -15.22
N LEU A 363 22.73 -1.56 -16.26
CA LEU A 363 23.05 -2.71 -17.10
C LEU A 363 24.26 -2.37 -17.97
N LYS A 364 25.28 -3.24 -17.94
CA LYS A 364 26.64 -3.04 -18.49
C LYS A 364 27.42 -1.91 -17.79
N SER A 365 28.73 -1.87 -18.06
CA SER A 365 29.69 -0.91 -17.50
C SER A 365 29.33 0.54 -17.77
N CYS A 366 29.44 1.40 -16.75
CA CYS A 366 29.19 2.84 -16.82
C CYS A 366 30.43 3.62 -16.33
N SER A 367 30.82 4.69 -17.03
CA SER A 367 31.93 5.55 -16.58
C SER A 367 31.56 6.24 -15.25
N PRO A 368 32.53 6.51 -14.34
CA PRO A 368 32.26 7.12 -13.03
C PRO A 368 31.59 8.51 -13.09
N ILE A 369 30.73 8.81 -12.12
CA ILE A 369 30.05 10.10 -11.97
C ILE A 369 30.47 10.74 -10.65
N VAL A 370 30.90 12.00 -10.69
CA VAL A 370 31.41 12.70 -9.50
C VAL A 370 30.29 12.87 -8.46
N GLY A 371 30.53 12.41 -7.23
CA GLY A 371 29.58 12.49 -6.13
C GLY A 371 28.37 11.55 -6.27
N VAL A 372 28.45 10.52 -7.11
CA VAL A 372 27.42 9.49 -7.28
C VAL A 372 28.05 8.10 -7.29
N ASP A 373 27.42 7.19 -6.57
CA ASP A 373 27.88 5.82 -6.41
C ASP A 373 27.35 4.95 -7.58
N VAL A 374 28.18 4.69 -8.59
CA VAL A 374 27.79 3.95 -9.81
C VAL A 374 27.94 2.44 -9.60
N MET A 375 26.85 1.69 -9.76
CA MET A 375 26.82 0.22 -9.72
C MET A 375 26.56 -0.29 -11.13
N SER A 376 27.45 -1.12 -11.68
CA SER A 376 27.25 -1.73 -12.99
C SER A 376 27.15 -3.25 -12.85
N PHE A 377 26.20 -3.84 -13.57
CA PHE A 377 25.86 -5.25 -13.53
C PHE A 377 25.84 -5.84 -14.94
N ASP A 378 26.12 -7.13 -15.10
CA ASP A 378 26.20 -7.78 -16.41
C ASP A 378 24.82 -8.20 -16.92
N THR A 379 23.87 -8.56 -16.04
CA THR A 379 22.50 -8.93 -16.41
C THR A 379 21.41 -8.01 -15.84
N GLU A 380 20.25 -7.94 -16.51
CA GLU A 380 19.07 -7.19 -16.02
C GLU A 380 18.55 -7.78 -14.70
N LYS A 381 18.67 -9.10 -14.51
CA LYS A 381 18.29 -9.77 -13.26
C LYS A 381 19.10 -9.24 -12.08
N GLU A 382 20.41 -9.04 -12.25
CA GLU A 382 21.26 -8.43 -11.22
C GLU A 382 20.83 -6.99 -10.91
N VAL A 383 20.54 -6.16 -11.92
CA VAL A 383 20.06 -4.77 -11.71
C VAL A 383 18.79 -4.77 -10.85
N LEU A 384 17.81 -5.60 -11.18
CA LEU A 384 16.54 -5.70 -10.47
C LEU A 384 16.73 -6.25 -9.04
N LEU A 385 17.53 -7.31 -8.87
CA LEU A 385 17.81 -7.85 -7.55
C LEU A 385 18.60 -6.86 -6.68
N ALA A 386 19.62 -6.19 -7.22
CA ALA A 386 20.39 -5.18 -6.50
C ALA A 386 19.52 -4.01 -6.04
N TRP A 387 18.54 -3.59 -6.84
CA TRP A 387 17.59 -2.54 -6.45
C TRP A 387 16.65 -2.97 -5.32
N ARG A 388 16.17 -4.23 -5.36
CA ARG A 388 15.43 -4.84 -4.23
C ARG A 388 16.27 -4.86 -2.95
N GLU A 389 17.51 -5.33 -3.03
CA GLU A 389 18.41 -5.38 -1.88
C GLU A 389 18.66 -3.96 -1.35
N PHE A 390 18.86 -2.97 -2.23
CA PHE A 390 18.99 -1.56 -1.86
C PHE A 390 17.76 -1.03 -1.11
N ILE A 391 16.53 -1.27 -1.59
CA ILE A 391 15.31 -0.90 -0.85
C ILE A 391 15.25 -1.58 0.52
N ARG A 392 15.67 -2.85 0.63
CA ARG A 392 15.65 -3.57 1.91
C ARG A 392 16.66 -3.03 2.90
N GLU A 393 17.91 -2.80 2.48
CA GLU A 393 18.98 -2.34 3.39
C GLU A 393 18.85 -0.85 3.75
N VAL A 394 18.46 0.01 2.79
CA VAL A 394 18.20 1.44 3.08
C VAL A 394 16.92 1.64 3.90
N ASP A 395 15.94 0.75 3.72
CA ASP A 395 14.65 0.79 4.40
C ASP A 395 13.95 2.17 4.32
N PRO A 396 13.64 2.69 3.11
CA PRO A 396 12.98 3.99 2.96
C PRO A 396 11.56 3.97 3.53
N ASP A 397 11.16 5.08 4.13
CA ASP A 397 9.83 5.30 4.70
C ASP A 397 8.81 5.74 3.65
N ILE A 398 9.25 6.65 2.78
CA ILE A 398 8.44 7.27 1.73
C ILE A 398 9.16 7.03 0.41
N ILE A 399 8.45 6.46 -0.57
CA ILE A 399 8.91 6.29 -1.94
C ILE A 399 8.22 7.35 -2.80
N ILE A 400 9.02 8.13 -3.52
CA ILE A 400 8.57 9.25 -4.34
C ILE A 400 9.18 9.18 -5.74
N GLY A 401 8.58 9.96 -6.64
CA GLY A 401 9.04 10.15 -8.01
C GLY A 401 7.92 10.76 -8.84
N TYR A 402 8.07 10.74 -10.16
CA TYR A 402 7.10 11.34 -11.07
C TYR A 402 6.48 10.26 -11.97
N ASN A 403 5.19 9.96 -11.78
CA ASN A 403 4.46 8.87 -12.46
C ASN A 403 4.77 7.43 -11.95
N ILE A 404 5.46 7.31 -10.83
CA ILE A 404 5.95 6.02 -10.27
C ILE A 404 4.85 4.98 -10.02
N CYS A 405 3.62 5.40 -9.70
CA CYS A 405 2.53 4.48 -9.41
C CYS A 405 1.83 3.97 -10.68
N LYS A 406 1.98 4.65 -11.82
CA LYS A 406 1.38 4.23 -13.11
C LYS A 406 2.38 3.64 -14.08
N PHE A 407 3.66 4.03 -14.00
CA PHE A 407 4.71 3.52 -14.86
C PHE A 407 5.75 2.71 -14.08
N ASP A 408 6.62 3.35 -13.30
CA ASP A 408 7.87 2.73 -12.82
C ASP A 408 7.65 1.47 -11.97
N LEU A 409 6.83 1.54 -10.92
CA LEU A 409 6.55 0.37 -10.06
C LEU A 409 5.81 -0.74 -10.80
N PRO A 410 4.70 -0.49 -11.55
CA PRO A 410 4.09 -1.51 -12.40
C PRO A 410 5.07 -2.13 -13.41
N TYR A 411 5.88 -1.31 -14.10
CA TYR A 411 6.83 -1.75 -15.11
C TYR A 411 7.87 -2.72 -14.53
N LEU A 412 8.47 -2.34 -13.39
CA LEU A 412 9.45 -3.17 -12.68
C LEU A 412 8.85 -4.51 -12.24
N ILE A 413 7.61 -4.51 -11.71
CA ILE A 413 6.93 -5.72 -11.24
C ILE A 413 6.57 -6.65 -12.40
N GLU A 414 6.00 -6.12 -13.49
CA GLU A 414 5.64 -6.88 -14.69
C GLU A 414 6.89 -7.39 -15.44
N ARG A 415 7.97 -6.60 -15.48
CA ARG A 415 9.25 -7.00 -16.08
C ARG A 415 9.90 -8.14 -15.28
N ALA A 416 9.95 -8.02 -13.97
CA ALA A 416 10.48 -9.09 -13.12
C ALA A 416 9.66 -10.38 -13.22
N GLN A 417 8.34 -10.29 -13.40
CA GLN A 417 7.48 -11.44 -13.68
C GLN A 417 7.80 -12.07 -15.05
N THR A 418 8.04 -11.27 -16.08
CA THR A 418 8.46 -11.74 -17.43
C THR A 418 9.80 -12.49 -17.36
N LEU A 419 10.73 -12.01 -16.53
CA LEU A 419 12.05 -12.61 -16.31
C LEU A 419 12.06 -13.78 -15.31
N GLY A 420 10.90 -14.15 -14.73
CA GLY A 420 10.80 -15.25 -13.76
C GLY A 420 11.39 -14.96 -12.37
N ILE A 421 11.62 -13.70 -12.02
CA ILE A 421 12.27 -13.28 -10.75
C ILE A 421 11.22 -13.21 -9.64
N ALA A 422 10.85 -14.37 -9.09
CA ALA A 422 9.76 -14.54 -8.13
C ALA A 422 9.94 -13.77 -6.80
N GLU A 423 11.17 -13.43 -6.45
CA GLU A 423 11.59 -12.74 -5.23
C GLU A 423 11.61 -11.20 -5.35
N PHE A 424 11.71 -10.67 -6.58
CA PHE A 424 11.72 -9.23 -6.84
C PHE A 424 10.53 -8.45 -6.24
N PRO A 425 9.26 -8.88 -6.39
CA PRO A 425 8.11 -8.11 -5.91
C PRO A 425 7.97 -8.03 -4.38
N ILE A 426 8.96 -8.48 -3.60
CA ILE A 426 8.99 -8.39 -2.14
C ILE A 426 9.78 -7.12 -1.74
N LEU A 427 9.15 -5.95 -1.89
CA LEU A 427 9.75 -4.62 -1.64
C LEU A 427 9.29 -3.96 -0.32
N GLY A 428 8.19 -4.45 0.26
CA GLY A 428 7.63 -3.93 1.52
C GLY A 428 8.44 -4.30 2.76
N ARG A 429 8.02 -3.76 3.91
CA ARG A 429 8.59 -4.09 5.22
C ARG A 429 8.14 -5.44 5.76
N ILE A 430 7.08 -6.04 5.21
CA ILE A 430 6.56 -7.34 5.65
C ILE A 430 7.18 -8.50 4.86
N ARG A 431 7.74 -9.47 5.58
CA ARG A 431 8.40 -10.65 5.01
C ARG A 431 7.42 -11.45 4.17
N ASN A 432 7.86 -11.86 2.98
CA ASN A 432 7.08 -12.64 2.01
C ASN A 432 5.80 -11.94 1.49
N SER A 433 5.57 -10.66 1.83
CA SER A 433 4.48 -9.87 1.25
C SER A 433 4.92 -9.35 -0.12
N ARG A 434 4.10 -9.58 -1.15
CA ARG A 434 4.34 -9.08 -2.50
C ARG A 434 3.62 -7.75 -2.71
N VAL A 435 4.26 -6.84 -3.43
CA VAL A 435 3.65 -5.60 -3.93
C VAL A 435 2.40 -5.94 -4.72
N ARG A 436 1.31 -5.22 -4.43
CA ARG A 436 0.03 -5.37 -5.12
C ARG A 436 -0.17 -4.19 -6.04
N VAL A 437 -0.41 -4.46 -7.32
CA VAL A 437 -0.82 -3.46 -8.31
C VAL A 437 -2.27 -3.75 -8.67
N LYS A 438 -3.13 -2.74 -8.58
CA LYS A 438 -4.57 -2.87 -8.83
C LYS A 438 -5.05 -1.71 -9.68
N ASP A 439 -5.72 -2.02 -10.78
CA ASP A 439 -6.38 -1.01 -11.60
C ASP A 439 -7.59 -0.44 -10.85
N THR A 440 -7.70 0.88 -10.86
CA THR A 440 -8.73 1.64 -10.16
C THR A 440 -9.26 2.76 -11.05
N THR A 441 -10.48 3.22 -10.76
CA THR A 441 -11.07 4.35 -11.49
C THR A 441 -11.53 5.39 -10.47
N PHE A 442 -10.86 6.53 -10.44
CA PHE A 442 -11.29 7.67 -9.65
C PHE A 442 -12.27 8.51 -10.48
N SER A 443 -13.45 8.79 -9.94
CA SER A 443 -14.44 9.65 -10.61
C SER A 443 -15.02 10.68 -9.65
N SER A 444 -14.92 11.96 -10.02
CA SER A 444 -15.53 13.08 -9.30
C SER A 444 -15.88 14.22 -10.24
N ARG A 445 -16.84 15.07 -9.85
CA ARG A 445 -17.19 16.27 -10.64
C ARG A 445 -16.05 17.29 -10.75
N GLN A 446 -15.12 17.31 -9.79
CA GLN A 446 -14.03 18.29 -9.73
C GLN A 446 -12.79 17.85 -10.52
N TYR A 447 -12.45 16.56 -10.48
CA TYR A 447 -11.22 16.01 -11.07
C TYR A 447 -11.48 15.15 -12.33
N GLY A 448 -12.75 14.97 -12.72
CA GLY A 448 -13.17 14.12 -13.83
C GLY A 448 -13.17 12.63 -13.46
N THR A 449 -13.27 11.79 -14.49
CA THR A 449 -13.01 10.34 -14.40
C THR A 449 -11.60 10.07 -14.91
N ARG A 450 -10.78 9.36 -14.14
CA ARG A 450 -9.41 8.98 -14.49
C ARG A 450 -9.17 7.53 -14.09
N GLU A 451 -8.55 6.78 -15.00
CA GLU A 451 -7.95 5.49 -14.68
C GLU A 451 -6.65 5.71 -13.89
N SER A 452 -6.45 4.92 -12.85
CA SER A 452 -5.26 4.96 -11.99
C SER A 452 -4.84 3.56 -11.59
N LYS A 453 -3.59 3.40 -11.19
CA LYS A 453 -3.09 2.17 -10.57
C LYS A 453 -2.85 2.46 -9.09
N GLU A 454 -3.47 1.65 -8.24
CA GLU A 454 -3.21 1.59 -6.81
C GLU A 454 -2.07 0.59 -6.61
N VAL A 455 -0.91 1.08 -6.17
CA VAL A 455 0.25 0.25 -5.83
C VAL A 455 0.37 0.22 -4.31
N THR A 456 0.49 -0.98 -3.72
CA THR A 456 0.66 -1.14 -2.27
C THR A 456 2.00 -1.80 -1.95
N VAL A 457 2.87 -1.08 -1.25
CA VAL A 457 4.16 -1.55 -0.73
C VAL A 457 4.14 -1.53 0.81
N GLU A 458 3.58 -2.58 1.43
CA GLU A 458 3.24 -2.60 2.87
C GLU A 458 4.38 -2.12 3.80
N GLY A 459 4.08 -1.12 4.64
CA GLY A 459 5.00 -0.48 5.58
C GLY A 459 5.79 0.70 5.00
N ARG A 460 5.49 1.12 3.77
CA ARG A 460 6.09 2.26 3.07
C ARG A 460 5.00 3.09 2.42
N VAL A 461 5.11 4.42 2.49
CA VAL A 461 4.20 5.37 1.84
C VAL A 461 4.62 5.58 0.38
N GLN A 462 3.67 5.78 -0.54
CA GLN A 462 3.93 6.06 -1.96
C GLN A 462 3.38 7.45 -2.31
N PHE A 463 4.27 8.43 -2.57
CA PHE A 463 3.87 9.77 -2.96
C PHE A 463 4.30 10.10 -4.40
N ASP A 464 3.36 9.94 -5.33
CA ASP A 464 3.56 10.21 -6.76
C ASP A 464 3.29 11.68 -7.10
N LEU A 465 4.34 12.40 -7.46
CA LEU A 465 4.29 13.83 -7.75
C LEU A 465 3.39 14.17 -8.94
N LEU A 466 3.23 13.28 -9.92
CA LEU A 466 2.31 13.53 -11.02
C LEU A 466 0.87 13.63 -10.49
N GLN A 467 0.51 12.80 -9.52
CA GLN A 467 -0.83 12.80 -8.92
C GLN A 467 -1.06 14.04 -8.06
N ALA A 468 -0.06 14.44 -7.25
CA ALA A 468 -0.09 15.69 -6.50
C ALA A 468 -0.24 16.92 -7.41
N MET A 469 0.60 17.03 -8.46
CA MET A 469 0.52 18.11 -9.44
C MET A 469 -0.84 18.18 -10.14
N GLN A 470 -1.40 17.02 -10.52
CA GLN A 470 -2.70 16.90 -11.18
C GLN A 470 -3.92 17.13 -10.25
N ARG A 471 -3.71 17.15 -8.94
CA ARG A 471 -4.72 17.45 -7.91
C ARG A 471 -4.71 18.92 -7.55
N ASP A 472 -3.53 19.45 -7.23
CA ASP A 472 -3.37 20.74 -6.55
C ASP A 472 -3.19 21.91 -7.52
N TYR A 473 -2.75 21.65 -8.76
CA TYR A 473 -2.49 22.69 -9.76
C TYR A 473 -3.32 22.50 -11.04
N LYS A 474 -3.49 23.59 -11.80
CA LYS A 474 -4.18 23.61 -13.10
C LYS A 474 -3.22 24.08 -14.18
N LEU A 475 -2.41 23.15 -14.68
CA LEU A 475 -1.39 23.38 -15.70
C LEU A 475 -1.90 23.03 -17.10
N SER A 476 -1.28 23.64 -18.12
CA SER A 476 -1.53 23.33 -19.54
C SER A 476 -0.93 21.98 -19.97
N SER A 477 0.15 21.56 -19.31
CA SER A 477 0.78 20.24 -19.47
C SER A 477 1.30 19.76 -18.11
N TYR A 478 1.20 18.44 -17.89
CA TYR A 478 1.77 17.74 -16.73
C TYR A 478 2.90 16.78 -17.18
N SER A 479 3.65 17.14 -18.22
CA SER A 479 4.93 16.50 -18.47
C SER A 479 5.96 17.03 -17.48
N LEU A 480 6.89 16.17 -17.04
CA LEU A 480 7.97 16.53 -16.11
C LEU A 480 8.70 17.81 -16.56
N ASN A 481 9.06 17.89 -17.85
CA ASN A 481 9.72 19.06 -18.44
C ASN A 481 8.87 20.35 -18.34
N SER A 482 7.54 20.27 -18.51
CA SER A 482 6.65 21.43 -18.41
C SER A 482 6.43 21.88 -16.97
N VAL A 483 6.34 20.94 -16.02
CA VAL A 483 6.22 21.23 -14.60
C VAL A 483 7.51 21.86 -14.07
N SER A 484 8.67 21.29 -14.41
CA SER A 484 9.98 21.86 -14.08
C SER A 484 10.14 23.27 -14.66
N ALA A 485 9.85 23.47 -15.94
CA ALA A 485 9.98 24.80 -16.55
C ALA A 485 9.05 25.84 -15.91
N HIS A 486 7.84 25.44 -15.49
CA HIS A 486 6.86 26.34 -14.88
C HIS A 486 7.25 26.78 -13.46
N PHE A 487 7.70 25.85 -12.62
CA PHE A 487 7.95 26.14 -11.19
C PHE A 487 9.39 26.53 -10.87
N LEU A 488 10.35 26.18 -11.73
CA LEU A 488 11.78 26.23 -11.40
C LEU A 488 12.62 26.98 -12.44
N SER A 489 12.02 27.36 -13.57
CA SER A 489 12.73 27.93 -14.72
C SER A 489 13.85 27.04 -15.29
N GLU A 490 13.91 25.76 -14.89
CA GLU A 490 14.83 24.75 -15.41
C GLU A 490 14.13 23.87 -16.46
N GLN A 491 14.89 23.42 -17.46
CA GLN A 491 14.44 22.43 -18.44
C GLN A 491 15.35 21.18 -18.34
N LYS A 492 14.76 19.97 -18.33
CA LYS A 492 15.52 18.73 -18.45
C LYS A 492 16.20 18.72 -19.83
N GLU A 493 17.46 18.32 -19.89
CA GLU A 493 18.13 18.03 -21.17
C GLU A 493 17.40 16.85 -21.81
N ASP A 494 16.73 17.07 -22.95
CA ASP A 494 15.78 16.09 -23.48
C ASP A 494 16.49 14.95 -24.24
N VAL A 495 16.76 13.85 -23.53
CA VAL A 495 17.19 12.58 -24.16
C VAL A 495 15.94 11.91 -24.73
N HIS A 496 15.67 12.18 -26.01
CA HIS A 496 14.51 11.61 -26.70
C HIS A 496 14.52 10.07 -26.64
N HIS A 497 13.37 9.46 -26.34
CA HIS A 497 13.26 8.02 -26.10
C HIS A 497 13.86 7.14 -27.22
N SER A 498 13.83 7.62 -28.47
CA SER A 498 14.40 6.90 -29.62
C SER A 498 15.92 6.73 -29.60
N ILE A 499 16.67 7.54 -28.83
CA ILE A 499 18.14 7.47 -28.73
C ILE A 499 18.63 6.73 -27.47
N ILE A 500 17.75 6.40 -26.52
CA ILE A 500 18.12 5.67 -25.29
C ILE A 500 18.77 4.33 -25.63
N SER A 501 18.14 3.55 -26.51
CA SER A 501 18.65 2.24 -26.95
C SER A 501 19.96 2.35 -27.73
N ASP A 502 20.18 3.43 -28.48
CA ASP A 502 21.44 3.67 -29.20
C ASP A 502 22.57 4.07 -28.22
N LEU A 503 22.27 4.90 -27.19
CA LEU A 503 23.21 5.26 -26.12
C LEU A 503 23.60 4.06 -25.25
N GLN A 504 22.64 3.19 -24.90
CA GLN A 504 22.87 1.99 -24.10
C GLN A 504 23.80 0.99 -24.80
N ASN A 505 23.63 0.82 -26.13
CA ASN A 505 24.44 -0.07 -26.95
C ASN A 505 25.81 0.50 -27.35
N GLY A 506 26.10 1.75 -26.99
CA GLY A 506 27.44 2.34 -27.11
C GLY A 506 28.42 1.86 -26.03
N ASN A 507 29.22 2.79 -25.53
CA ASN A 507 30.30 2.54 -24.58
C ASN A 507 29.94 2.99 -23.15
N ALA A 508 30.89 2.87 -22.22
CA ALA A 508 30.69 3.27 -20.83
C ALA A 508 30.38 4.77 -20.66
N GLU A 509 30.82 5.62 -21.59
CA GLU A 509 30.58 7.07 -21.56
C GLU A 509 29.19 7.45 -22.10
N THR A 510 28.70 6.76 -23.13
CA THR A 510 27.31 6.95 -23.59
C THR A 510 26.31 6.47 -22.54
N ARG A 511 26.62 5.37 -21.84
CA ARG A 511 25.85 4.92 -20.66
C ARG A 511 25.97 5.87 -19.48
N ARG A 512 27.13 6.51 -19.26
CA ARG A 512 27.29 7.61 -18.28
C ARG A 512 26.44 8.83 -18.62
N ARG A 513 26.33 9.22 -19.89
CA ARG A 513 25.42 10.30 -20.29
C ARG A 513 23.96 9.96 -19.95
N LEU A 514 23.53 8.74 -20.26
CA LEU A 514 22.20 8.27 -19.88
C LEU A 514 22.03 8.24 -18.35
N ALA A 515 23.04 7.79 -17.61
CA ALA A 515 23.00 7.74 -16.15
C ALA A 515 22.92 9.15 -15.55
N VAL A 516 23.61 10.15 -16.10
CA VAL A 516 23.44 11.56 -15.70
C VAL A 516 22.04 12.10 -16.04
N TYR A 517 21.41 11.62 -17.12
CA TYR A 517 20.03 11.99 -17.48
C TYR A 517 18.98 11.35 -16.55
N CYS A 518 19.09 10.05 -16.27
CA CYS A 518 18.25 9.31 -15.32
C CYS A 518 18.46 9.84 -13.89
N LEU A 519 19.71 10.09 -13.51
CA LEU A 519 20.03 10.82 -12.28
C LEU A 519 19.38 12.20 -12.29
N LYS A 520 19.24 12.94 -13.40
CA LYS A 520 18.45 14.20 -13.45
C LYS A 520 16.93 13.98 -13.52
N GLY A 521 16.44 12.76 -13.76
CA GLY A 521 15.05 12.39 -13.57
C GLY A 521 14.74 12.24 -12.08
N GLY A 522 15.49 11.39 -11.37
CA GLY A 522 15.39 11.23 -9.92
C GLY A 522 15.89 12.45 -9.12
N ASN A 523 16.89 13.17 -9.65
CA ASN A 523 17.47 14.45 -9.22
C ASN A 523 17.05 15.56 -10.21
N ALA A 524 15.75 15.68 -10.44
CA ALA A 524 15.23 16.93 -10.98
C ALA A 524 15.65 18.01 -9.97
N ARG A 525 16.71 18.78 -10.22
CA ARG A 525 17.34 19.56 -9.14
C ARG A 525 16.35 20.58 -8.55
N GLY A 526 15.53 21.16 -9.42
CA GLY A 526 14.36 21.91 -8.99
C GLY A 526 13.19 21.09 -8.42
N ILE A 527 12.74 19.96 -8.98
CA ILE A 527 11.61 19.21 -8.36
C ILE A 527 12.05 18.52 -7.07
N GLY A 528 13.34 18.24 -6.91
CA GLY A 528 14.04 17.90 -5.69
C GLY A 528 14.01 19.07 -4.71
N GLU A 529 14.33 20.29 -5.12
CA GLU A 529 14.06 21.48 -4.29
C GLU A 529 12.58 21.65 -3.95
N TRP A 530 11.63 21.27 -4.81
CA TRP A 530 10.20 21.23 -4.45
C TRP A 530 9.86 20.09 -3.49
N ILE A 531 10.35 18.87 -3.72
CA ILE A 531 10.22 17.73 -2.81
C ILE A 531 10.75 18.13 -1.44
N LEU A 532 11.90 18.80 -1.39
CA LEU A 532 12.54 19.27 -0.17
C LEU A 532 11.77 20.45 0.43
N LEU A 533 11.28 21.42 -0.35
CA LEU A 533 10.41 22.50 0.15
C LEU A 533 9.03 22.01 0.63
N TRP A 534 8.53 20.90 0.10
CA TRP A 534 7.22 20.31 0.40
C TRP A 534 7.32 19.30 1.55
N ALA A 535 8.41 18.53 1.61
CA ALA A 535 8.76 17.64 2.73
C ALA A 535 9.25 18.43 3.94
N SER A 536 10.18 19.38 3.78
CA SER A 536 10.66 20.26 4.85
C SER A 536 9.63 21.31 5.30
N ASN A 537 8.42 21.29 4.76
CA ASN A 537 7.28 22.03 5.30
C ASN A 537 6.45 21.07 6.18
N PRO A 538 6.60 21.12 7.52
CA PRO A 538 5.96 20.15 8.40
C PRO A 538 4.44 20.20 8.25
N SER A 539 3.87 21.40 8.02
CA SER A 539 2.44 21.60 7.81
C SER A 539 1.92 20.89 6.55
N LEU A 540 2.73 20.72 5.51
CA LEU A 540 2.32 19.99 4.30
C LEU A 540 2.48 18.49 4.44
N VAL A 541 3.50 17.98 5.15
CA VAL A 541 3.60 16.54 5.45
C VAL A 541 2.58 16.13 6.51
N GLU A 542 2.27 16.97 7.49
CA GLU A 542 1.17 16.77 8.44
C GLU A 542 -0.18 16.74 7.71
N VAL A 543 -0.44 17.72 6.84
CA VAL A 543 -1.62 17.68 5.95
C VAL A 543 -1.58 16.45 5.03
N TYR A 544 -0.41 16.00 4.58
CA TYR A 544 -0.28 14.83 3.70
C TYR A 544 -0.57 13.50 4.42
N LEU A 545 -0.06 13.31 5.64
CA LEU A 545 -0.32 12.13 6.48
C LEU A 545 -1.77 12.14 7.01
N LEU A 546 -2.38 13.32 7.18
CA LEU A 546 -3.82 13.46 7.32
C LEU A 546 -4.58 13.23 5.99
N SER A 547 -3.89 13.33 4.84
CA SER A 547 -4.44 13.15 3.50
C SER A 547 -4.29 11.75 2.91
N GLU A 548 -3.45 10.83 3.39
CA GLU A 548 -3.48 9.43 2.92
C GLU A 548 -4.86 8.79 3.20
N VAL A 549 -5.49 9.16 4.32
CA VAL A 549 -6.91 8.87 4.64
C VAL A 549 -7.88 9.45 3.58
N GLY A 550 -7.44 10.38 2.75
CA GLY A 550 -8.16 11.07 1.69
C GLY A 550 -7.63 10.86 0.25
N GLU A 551 -6.43 10.30 0.03
CA GLU A 551 -5.91 10.06 -1.33
C GLU A 551 -6.66 8.88 -1.98
N THR A 552 -6.90 7.81 -1.21
CA THR A 552 -7.70 6.66 -1.64
C THR A 552 -9.22 6.95 -1.62
N PHE A 553 -9.69 7.91 -0.82
CA PHE A 553 -11.13 8.08 -0.50
C PHE A 553 -11.74 9.46 -0.84
N GLY A 554 -10.93 10.42 -1.27
CA GLY A 554 -11.30 11.80 -1.55
C GLY A 554 -11.71 12.63 -0.33
N ALA A 555 -12.00 13.92 -0.56
CA ALA A 555 -12.36 14.90 0.47
C ALA A 555 -13.55 14.49 1.38
N LYS A 556 -14.38 13.52 0.96
CA LYS A 556 -15.45 12.98 1.80
C LYS A 556 -14.93 12.24 3.03
N ALA A 557 -13.83 11.50 2.91
CA ALA A 557 -13.23 10.79 4.05
C ALA A 557 -12.48 11.74 4.98
N GLN A 558 -11.86 12.80 4.45
CA GLN A 558 -11.27 13.87 5.27
C GLN A 558 -12.36 14.57 6.11
N VAL A 559 -13.49 14.96 5.50
CA VAL A 559 -14.64 15.53 6.24
C VAL A 559 -15.20 14.53 7.25
N PHE A 560 -15.27 13.24 6.91
CA PHE A 560 -15.72 12.20 7.84
C PHE A 560 -14.77 12.08 9.05
N SER A 561 -13.46 11.92 8.81
CA SER A 561 -12.44 11.86 9.86
C SER A 561 -12.45 13.14 10.72
N PHE A 562 -12.61 14.31 10.10
CA PHE A 562 -12.69 15.60 10.79
C PHE A 562 -13.94 15.72 11.70
N LEU A 563 -15.10 15.24 11.24
CA LEU A 563 -16.34 15.22 12.04
C LEU A 563 -16.26 14.31 13.28
N TYR A 564 -15.43 13.26 13.23
CA TYR A 564 -15.25 12.30 14.32
C TYR A 564 -14.02 12.57 15.20
N GLY A 565 -12.98 13.20 14.66
CA GLY A 565 -11.70 13.43 15.32
C GLY A 565 -11.46 14.85 15.85
N CYS A 566 -12.11 15.88 15.29
CA CYS A 566 -11.75 17.27 15.58
C CYS A 566 -12.67 17.94 16.63
N ARG A 567 -12.07 18.51 17.68
CA ARG A 567 -12.75 19.15 18.83
C ARG A 567 -13.56 20.43 18.49
N MET A 568 -13.61 20.87 17.23
CA MET A 568 -14.30 22.13 16.85
C MET A 568 -15.82 22.08 16.96
N LEU A 569 -16.42 20.89 16.91
CA LEU A 569 -17.73 20.68 17.50
C LEU A 569 -17.48 20.11 18.90
N THR A 570 -17.97 20.81 19.92
CA THR A 570 -17.91 20.41 21.34
C THR A 570 -18.88 19.25 21.62
N PHE A 571 -18.70 18.15 20.90
CA PHE A 571 -19.43 16.91 21.07
C PHE A 571 -18.69 16.01 22.07
N PRO A 572 -19.27 15.72 23.24
CA PRO A 572 -18.69 14.74 24.15
C PRO A 572 -18.54 13.40 23.44
N LYS A 573 -17.33 12.81 23.51
CA LYS A 573 -17.06 11.48 22.95
C LYS A 573 -18.14 10.49 23.41
N GLY A 574 -18.66 9.74 22.45
CA GLY A 574 -19.64 8.69 22.72
C GLY A 574 -21.11 9.12 22.69
N PHE A 575 -21.46 10.41 22.66
CA PHE A 575 -22.87 10.84 22.69
C PHE A 575 -23.60 10.75 21.34
N TRP A 576 -22.87 10.75 20.21
CA TRP A 576 -23.43 10.87 18.86
C TRP A 576 -23.15 9.65 17.98
N ILE A 577 -23.96 9.47 16.92
CA ILE A 577 -23.83 8.43 15.88
C ILE A 577 -24.26 8.98 14.51
N ASN A 578 -23.56 8.61 13.42
CA ASN A 578 -23.97 8.86 12.03
C ASN A 578 -24.62 7.62 11.40
#